data_AF-M5AJQ1-F1
#
_entry.id   AF-M5AJQ1-F1
#
_cell.length_a   1.000
_cell.length_b   1.000
_cell.length_c   1.000
_cell.angle_alpha   90.00
_cell.angle_beta   90.00
_cell.angle_gamma   90.00
#
_symmetry.space_group_name_H-M   'P 1'
#
loop_
_entity.id
_entity.type
_entity.pdbx_description
1 polymer ?
#
loop_
_entity_poly.entity_id
_entity_poly.type
_entity_poly.pdbx_seq_one_letter_code
_entity_poly.pdbx_strand_id
1 'polypeptide(L)'
;DGDIRWQFELAGGSLMDMTYALSFTRFAVHGSKLKEIQSAVARPYSKDKRVDEAMHSLILFEDSKDGHLIQSRVYTDMARQWAIKGIVPRVWELPSIEVETDKAIIYFYNAMMPHLYHYISITDKSTGKTQYKKQYNGGPCWGEAWTTGGKGGKSYWSTYRYQLEAFTEKVRGKHVPYWISGEESILQMETIDAIYKAAGLPARPSVSKSEKA
;
A
#
# COMPACT_ATOMS: atom_id res chain seq x y z
N ASP A 1 -24.28 -9.47 -10.21
CA ASP A 1 -23.44 -8.49 -9.50
C ASP A 1 -22.27 -8.19 -10.41
N GLY A 2 -22.21 -6.98 -10.97
CA GLY A 2 -21.29 -6.62 -12.08
C GLY A 2 -19.98 -5.99 -11.65
N ASP A 3 -19.71 -5.97 -10.34
CA ASP A 3 -18.48 -5.41 -9.79
C ASP A 3 -17.29 -6.34 -10.11
N ILE A 4 -16.39 -5.84 -10.94
CA ILE A 4 -15.23 -6.59 -11.43
C ILE A 4 -14.27 -7.00 -10.32
N ARG A 5 -14.29 -6.30 -9.17
CA ARG A 5 -13.38 -6.54 -8.04
C ARG A 5 -13.63 -7.90 -7.38
N TRP A 6 -14.83 -8.44 -7.53
CA TRP A 6 -15.24 -9.75 -7.02
C TRP A 6 -15.16 -10.88 -8.05
N GLN A 7 -14.62 -10.61 -9.25
CA GLN A 7 -14.53 -11.59 -10.33
C GLN A 7 -13.10 -12.10 -10.43
N PHE A 8 -12.87 -13.36 -10.06
CA PHE A 8 -11.54 -13.97 -10.01
C PHE A 8 -10.74 -13.86 -11.33
N GLU A 9 -11.42 -13.95 -12.48
CA GLU A 9 -10.75 -13.88 -13.79
C GLU A 9 -10.30 -12.45 -14.15
N LEU A 10 -10.85 -11.41 -13.53
CA LEU A 10 -10.54 -10.00 -13.81
C LEU A 10 -9.74 -9.34 -12.68
N ALA A 11 -10.11 -9.60 -11.44
CA ALA A 11 -9.54 -9.04 -10.22
C ALA A 11 -9.21 -10.13 -9.20
N GLY A 12 -8.53 -9.77 -8.12
CA GLY A 12 -8.10 -10.72 -7.09
C GLY A 12 -8.85 -10.63 -5.76
N GLY A 13 -9.73 -9.64 -5.59
CA GLY A 13 -10.34 -9.33 -4.31
C GLY A 13 -9.60 -8.21 -3.56
N SER A 14 -9.79 -8.19 -2.24
CA SER A 14 -9.39 -7.11 -1.36
C SER A 14 -7.89 -6.83 -1.36
N LEU A 15 -7.04 -7.85 -1.24
CA LEU A 15 -5.59 -7.64 -1.26
C LEU A 15 -5.10 -7.13 -2.62
N MET A 16 -5.68 -7.61 -3.72
CA MET A 16 -5.29 -7.20 -5.08
C MET A 16 -5.71 -5.76 -5.39
N ASP A 17 -6.96 -5.40 -5.07
CA ASP A 17 -7.49 -4.05 -5.30
C ASP A 17 -6.77 -3.02 -4.41
N MET A 18 -6.55 -3.37 -3.14
CA MET A 18 -5.89 -2.51 -2.16
C MET A 18 -4.39 -2.81 -2.02
N THR A 19 -3.72 -3.09 -3.14
CA THR A 19 -2.28 -3.35 -3.23
C THR A 19 -1.43 -2.27 -2.55
N TYR A 20 -1.94 -1.03 -2.48
CA TYR A 20 -1.29 0.07 -1.79
C TYR A 20 -1.02 -0.21 -0.30
N ALA A 21 -1.82 -1.06 0.37
CA ALA A 21 -1.57 -1.45 1.76
C ALA A 21 -0.22 -2.16 1.90
N LEU A 22 0.08 -3.09 0.98
CA LEU A 22 1.40 -3.73 0.91
C LEU A 22 2.47 -2.77 0.38
N SER A 23 2.13 -1.93 -0.61
CA SER A 23 3.08 -0.97 -1.19
C SER A 23 3.61 0.01 -0.15
N PHE A 24 2.77 0.51 0.77
CA PHE A 24 3.20 1.38 1.85
C PHE A 24 4.22 0.70 2.77
N THR A 25 3.98 -0.57 3.12
CA THR A 25 4.96 -1.35 3.89
C THR A 25 6.26 -1.51 3.13
N ARG A 26 6.21 -1.92 1.86
CA ARG A 26 7.42 -2.14 1.05
C ARG A 26 8.23 -0.85 0.87
N PHE A 27 7.55 0.29 0.77
CA PHE A 27 8.18 1.60 0.80
C PHE A 27 8.91 1.86 2.14
N ALA A 28 8.27 1.58 3.28
CA ALA A 28 8.83 1.81 4.61
C ALA A 28 10.04 0.91 4.92
N VAL A 29 10.08 -0.31 4.39
CA VAL A 29 11.21 -1.24 4.56
C VAL A 29 12.28 -1.12 3.48
N HIS A 30 12.23 -0.07 2.65
CA HIS A 30 13.30 0.36 1.74
C HIS A 30 13.90 -0.72 0.82
N GLY A 31 13.05 -1.53 0.17
CA GLY A 31 13.53 -2.56 -0.77
C GLY A 31 14.07 -3.83 -0.09
N SER A 32 13.75 -4.01 1.21
CA SER A 32 13.93 -5.30 1.87
C SER A 32 13.21 -6.41 1.09
N LYS A 33 13.85 -7.57 1.04
CA LYS A 33 13.33 -8.72 0.29
C LYS A 33 12.29 -9.46 1.11
N LEU A 34 11.31 -10.04 0.44
CA LEU A 34 10.40 -10.98 1.07
C LEU A 34 11.21 -12.20 1.53
N LYS A 35 11.22 -12.46 2.84
CA LYS A 35 11.82 -13.67 3.42
C LYS A 35 10.78 -14.77 3.57
N GLU A 36 9.63 -14.43 4.15
CA GLU A 36 8.60 -15.42 4.48
C GLU A 36 7.22 -14.77 4.64
N ILE A 37 6.16 -15.49 4.27
CA ILE A 37 4.80 -15.20 4.73
C ILE A 37 4.55 -16.06 5.97
N GLN A 38 4.65 -15.45 7.15
CA GLN A 38 4.52 -16.17 8.43
C GLN A 38 3.08 -16.63 8.67
N SER A 39 2.10 -15.84 8.25
CA SER A 39 0.69 -16.23 8.23
C SER A 39 -0.10 -15.40 7.23
N ALA A 40 -1.15 -15.98 6.66
CA ALA A 40 -2.13 -15.27 5.86
C ALA A 40 -3.52 -15.89 6.09
N VAL A 41 -4.50 -15.04 6.37
CA VAL A 41 -5.88 -15.45 6.65
C VAL A 41 -6.81 -14.59 5.80
N ALA A 42 -7.44 -15.23 4.83
CA ALA A 42 -8.45 -14.61 3.98
C ALA A 42 -9.85 -14.81 4.57
N ARG A 43 -10.70 -13.77 4.46
CA ARG A 43 -12.15 -13.94 4.50
C ARG A 43 -12.64 -14.07 3.06
N PRO A 44 -13.05 -15.26 2.60
CA PRO A 44 -13.40 -15.46 1.21
C PRO A 44 -14.78 -14.90 0.87
N TYR A 45 -14.93 -14.36 -0.33
CA TYR A 45 -16.18 -13.84 -0.86
C TYR A 45 -17.28 -14.90 -0.83
N SER A 46 -18.50 -14.47 -0.47
CA SER A 46 -19.64 -15.39 -0.32
C SER A 46 -19.95 -16.17 -1.60
N LYS A 47 -19.80 -15.57 -2.78
CA LYS A 47 -20.19 -16.16 -4.08
C LYS A 47 -19.05 -16.84 -4.84
N ASP A 48 -17.79 -16.46 -4.59
CA ASP A 48 -16.62 -17.10 -5.16
C ASP A 48 -15.51 -17.19 -4.10
N LYS A 49 -15.24 -18.41 -3.63
CA LYS A 49 -14.28 -18.65 -2.54
C LYS A 49 -12.82 -18.48 -2.96
N ARG A 50 -12.55 -18.27 -4.25
CA ARG A 50 -11.21 -17.95 -4.77
C ARG A 50 -10.84 -16.48 -4.55
N VAL A 51 -11.80 -15.62 -4.24
CA VAL A 51 -11.62 -14.17 -4.06
C VAL A 51 -11.73 -13.82 -2.59
N ASP A 52 -10.86 -12.94 -2.07
CA ASP A 52 -10.94 -12.45 -0.69
C ASP A 52 -11.76 -11.16 -0.58
N GLU A 53 -12.67 -11.12 0.40
CA GLU A 53 -13.30 -9.88 0.89
C GLU A 53 -12.40 -9.10 1.84
N ALA A 54 -11.53 -9.81 2.55
CA ALA A 54 -10.53 -9.26 3.44
C ALA A 54 -9.34 -10.20 3.56
N MET A 55 -8.16 -9.63 3.79
CA MET A 55 -6.92 -10.36 4.02
C MET A 55 -6.19 -9.80 5.23
N HIS A 56 -5.79 -10.68 6.14
CA HIS A 56 -4.78 -10.40 7.16
C HIS A 56 -3.54 -11.20 6.86
N SER A 57 -2.37 -10.55 6.75
CA SER A 57 -1.11 -11.25 6.54
C SER A 57 -0.01 -10.73 7.46
N LEU A 58 0.79 -11.66 7.97
CA LEU A 58 2.02 -11.41 8.69
C LEU A 58 3.20 -11.78 7.79
N ILE A 59 4.00 -10.80 7.47
CA ILE A 59 5.08 -10.88 6.48
C ILE A 59 6.40 -10.63 7.19
N LEU A 60 7.41 -11.42 6.86
CA LEU A 60 8.77 -11.20 7.29
C LEU A 60 9.60 -10.73 6.10
N PHE A 61 10.17 -9.54 6.21
CA PHE A 61 11.14 -9.00 5.29
C PHE A 61 12.56 -9.16 5.85
N GLU A 62 13.54 -9.18 4.95
CA GLU A 62 14.96 -9.19 5.29
C GLU A 62 15.65 -8.01 4.60
N ASP A 63 16.29 -7.14 5.38
CA ASP A 63 17.09 -6.05 4.84
C ASP A 63 18.28 -6.63 4.07
N SER A 64 18.41 -6.21 2.82
CA SER A 64 19.48 -6.71 1.94
C SER A 64 20.88 -6.22 2.34
N LYS A 65 21.00 -5.22 3.23
CA LYS A 65 22.29 -4.65 3.65
C LYS A 65 22.91 -5.39 4.82
N ASP A 66 22.13 -5.73 5.84
CA ASP A 66 22.63 -6.29 7.10
C ASP A 66 21.88 -7.56 7.56
N GLY A 67 20.88 -8.00 6.80
CA GLY A 67 20.11 -9.20 7.12
C GLY A 67 19.12 -9.01 8.29
N HIS A 68 18.87 -7.77 8.72
CA HIS A 68 17.90 -7.52 9.76
C HIS A 68 16.49 -7.94 9.34
N LEU A 69 15.77 -8.57 10.27
CA LEU A 69 14.44 -9.12 10.01
C LEU A 69 13.37 -8.13 10.45
N ILE A 70 12.50 -7.75 9.51
CA ILE A 70 11.47 -6.75 9.72
C ILE A 70 10.12 -7.41 9.57
N GLN A 71 9.35 -7.43 10.64
CA GLN A 71 7.99 -7.95 10.63
C GLN A 71 7.00 -6.87 10.16
N SER A 72 6.10 -7.24 9.27
CA SER A 72 5.00 -6.37 8.82
C SER A 72 3.66 -7.07 8.91
N ARG A 73 2.64 -6.29 9.29
CA ARG A 73 1.23 -6.69 9.25
C ARG A 73 0.53 -5.91 8.17
N VAL A 74 -0.06 -6.61 7.21
CA VAL A 74 -0.90 -6.02 6.17
C VAL A 74 -2.33 -6.47 6.37
N TYR A 75 -3.25 -5.51 6.34
CA TYR A 75 -4.67 -5.75 6.45
C TYR A 75 -5.42 -5.03 5.33
N THR A 76 -6.34 -5.74 4.69
CA THR A 76 -7.24 -5.20 3.68
C THR A 76 -8.65 -5.74 3.96
N ASP A 77 -9.68 -4.92 3.81
CA ASP A 77 -11.09 -5.34 3.89
C ASP A 77 -11.97 -4.44 3.02
N MET A 78 -12.42 -4.98 1.89
CA MET A 78 -13.27 -4.30 0.91
C MET A 78 -14.76 -4.49 1.17
N ALA A 79 -15.14 -5.55 1.89
CA ALA A 79 -16.54 -5.83 2.24
C ALA A 79 -16.92 -5.21 3.59
N ARG A 80 -16.15 -4.22 4.06
CA ARG A 80 -16.30 -3.66 5.38
C ARG A 80 -17.59 -2.84 5.49
N GLN A 81 -18.45 -3.24 6.41
CA GLN A 81 -19.68 -2.50 6.67
C GLN A 81 -19.39 -1.15 7.34
N TRP A 82 -20.19 -0.16 6.98
CA TRP A 82 -20.21 1.13 7.67
C TRP A 82 -20.47 0.93 9.17
N ALA A 83 -19.91 1.81 10.00
CA ALA A 83 -20.11 1.77 11.44
C ALA A 83 -21.57 2.03 11.81
N ILE A 84 -21.95 1.64 13.02
CA ILE A 84 -23.27 1.88 13.62
C ILE A 84 -24.40 1.40 12.68
N LYS A 85 -24.62 0.07 12.64
CA LYS A 85 -25.65 -0.57 11.82
C LYS A 85 -25.59 -0.23 10.32
N GLY A 86 -24.42 0.10 9.79
CA GLY A 86 -24.23 0.38 8.36
C GLY A 86 -24.51 1.82 7.91
N ILE A 87 -24.59 2.79 8.83
CA ILE A 87 -25.03 4.17 8.51
C ILE A 87 -23.90 5.19 8.57
N VAL A 88 -22.83 4.93 9.33
CA VAL A 88 -21.74 5.89 9.53
C VAL A 88 -20.49 5.46 8.77
N PRO A 89 -19.98 6.26 7.82
CA PRO A 89 -18.70 5.99 7.17
C PRO A 89 -17.56 5.93 8.20
N ARG A 90 -16.70 4.91 8.09
CA ARG A 90 -15.55 4.69 8.99
C ARG A 90 -14.36 5.56 8.59
N VAL A 91 -14.54 6.87 8.59
CA VAL A 91 -13.50 7.81 8.13
C VAL A 91 -12.23 7.69 8.97
N TRP A 92 -12.31 7.34 10.26
CA TRP A 92 -11.16 7.11 11.14
C TRP A 92 -10.34 5.85 10.80
N GLU A 93 -10.77 5.06 9.81
CA GLU A 93 -10.10 3.83 9.35
C GLU A 93 -9.63 3.95 7.89
N LEU A 94 -9.46 5.19 7.39
CA LEU A 94 -8.86 5.43 6.08
C LEU A 94 -7.46 4.83 5.99
N PRO A 95 -6.97 4.48 4.77
CA PRO A 95 -5.71 3.78 4.59
C PRO A 95 -4.55 4.45 5.34
N SER A 96 -3.88 3.68 6.19
CA SER A 96 -2.83 4.15 7.08
C SER A 96 -1.67 3.17 7.13
N ILE A 97 -0.52 3.65 7.58
CA ILE A 97 0.64 2.81 7.90
C ILE A 97 1.19 3.21 9.28
N GLU A 98 1.59 2.20 10.05
CA GLU A 98 2.38 2.36 11.26
C GLU A 98 3.77 1.75 11.02
N VAL A 99 4.81 2.50 11.37
CA VAL A 99 6.20 2.07 11.31
C VAL A 99 6.78 2.19 12.71
N GLU A 100 7.14 1.06 13.27
CA GLU A 100 7.78 0.98 14.58
C GLU A 100 9.30 0.86 14.41
N THR A 101 10.03 1.73 15.10
CA THR A 101 11.50 1.76 15.14
C THR A 101 11.97 1.57 16.58
N ASP A 102 13.28 1.45 16.81
CA ASP A 102 13.81 1.36 18.18
C ASP A 102 13.43 2.55 19.08
N LYS A 103 13.29 3.74 18.49
CA LYS A 103 13.11 5.00 19.25
C LYS A 103 11.70 5.57 19.17
N ALA A 104 10.98 5.29 18.10
CA ALA A 104 9.69 5.93 17.84
C ALA A 104 8.69 5.02 17.14
N ILE A 105 7.41 5.30 17.36
CA ILE A 105 6.30 4.79 16.56
C ILE A 105 5.84 5.93 15.66
N ILE A 106 5.87 5.70 14.34
CA ILE A 106 5.46 6.66 13.32
C ILE A 106 4.17 6.16 12.70
N TYR A 107 3.09 6.92 12.79
CA TYR A 107 1.81 6.56 12.21
C TYR A 107 1.37 7.62 11.20
N PHE A 108 1.11 7.20 9.97
CA PHE A 108 0.63 8.05 8.88
C PHE A 108 -0.82 7.71 8.55
N TYR A 109 -1.72 8.61 8.92
CA TYR A 109 -3.14 8.50 8.66
C TYR A 109 -3.53 9.07 7.29
N ASN A 110 -4.41 8.36 6.58
CA ASN A 110 -4.94 8.72 5.26
C ASN A 110 -3.84 8.96 4.21
N ALA A 111 -2.93 7.99 4.08
CA ALA A 111 -1.82 8.00 3.14
C ALA A 111 -2.26 8.00 1.67
N MET A 112 -3.49 7.54 1.39
CA MET A 112 -4.05 7.48 0.03
C MET A 112 -4.58 8.83 -0.46
N MET A 113 -5.26 9.60 0.41
CA MET A 113 -5.88 10.89 0.05
C MET A 113 -5.42 12.03 0.98
N PRO A 114 -4.10 12.29 1.08
CA PRO A 114 -3.58 13.26 2.05
C PRO A 114 -4.04 14.70 1.81
N HIS A 115 -4.42 15.04 0.57
CA HIS A 115 -4.95 16.35 0.21
C HIS A 115 -6.29 16.72 0.86
N LEU A 116 -7.07 15.74 1.35
CA LEU A 116 -8.33 16.00 2.07
C LEU A 116 -8.05 16.35 3.54
N TYR A 117 -7.42 15.43 4.25
CA TYR A 117 -6.93 15.60 5.62
C TYR A 117 -6.01 14.43 5.95
N HIS A 118 -4.86 14.72 6.54
CA HIS A 118 -3.95 13.69 7.03
C HIS A 118 -3.18 14.20 8.25
N TYR A 119 -2.45 13.29 8.88
CA TYR A 119 -1.38 13.62 9.80
C TYR A 119 -0.37 12.49 9.87
N ILE A 120 0.85 12.85 10.25
CA ILE A 120 1.89 11.92 10.68
C ILE A 120 2.09 12.15 12.17
N SER A 121 1.80 11.17 13.00
CA SER A 121 2.13 11.20 14.42
C SER A 121 3.44 10.46 14.67
N ILE A 122 4.33 11.06 15.45
CA ILE A 122 5.61 10.51 15.85
C ILE A 122 5.59 10.43 17.37
N THR A 123 5.50 9.22 17.90
CA THR A 123 5.50 8.95 19.34
C THR A 123 6.88 8.47 19.74
N ASP A 124 7.58 9.25 20.56
CA ASP A 124 8.86 8.84 21.15
C ASP A 124 8.60 7.76 22.22
N LYS A 125 9.24 6.60 22.08
CA LYS A 125 9.03 5.44 22.96
C LYS A 125 9.58 5.65 24.37
N SER A 126 10.60 6.47 24.52
CA SER A 126 11.25 6.71 25.82
C SER A 126 10.46 7.67 26.70
N THR A 127 9.79 8.66 26.09
CA THR A 127 9.05 9.71 26.80
C THR A 127 7.54 9.55 26.71
N GLY A 128 7.03 8.75 25.77
CA GLY A 128 5.61 8.62 25.45
C GLY A 128 5.00 9.87 24.79
N LYS A 129 5.80 10.89 24.47
CA LYS A 129 5.30 12.14 23.87
C LYS A 129 5.06 11.96 22.37
N THR A 130 3.88 12.34 21.92
CA THR A 130 3.49 12.33 20.51
C THR A 130 3.55 13.74 19.90
N GLN A 131 4.23 13.86 18.76
CA GLN A 131 4.22 15.06 17.93
C GLN A 131 3.45 14.79 16.63
N TYR A 132 2.73 15.79 16.13
CA TYR A 132 1.95 15.68 14.91
C TYR A 132 2.53 16.59 13.82
N LYS A 133 2.68 16.06 12.61
CA LYS A 133 3.13 16.77 11.42
C LYS A 133 2.12 16.63 10.29
N LYS A 134 2.04 17.65 9.43
CA LYS A 134 1.23 17.66 8.21
C LYS A 134 2.04 18.30 7.10
N GLN A 135 1.94 17.77 5.88
CA GLN A 135 2.61 18.32 4.71
C GLN A 135 1.69 18.20 3.50
N TYR A 136 1.21 19.33 2.99
CA TYR A 136 0.24 19.34 1.89
C TYR A 136 0.86 19.57 0.51
N ASN A 137 2.07 20.12 0.41
CA ASN A 137 2.81 20.28 -0.85
C ASN A 137 4.32 20.25 -0.62
N GLY A 138 5.12 20.02 -1.67
CA GLY A 138 6.57 20.12 -1.65
C GLY A 138 7.24 19.07 -0.76
N GLY A 139 7.23 19.27 0.55
CA GLY A 139 7.96 18.42 1.48
C GLY A 139 9.45 18.31 1.12
N PRO A 140 10.16 17.38 1.75
CA PRO A 140 11.60 17.24 1.53
C PRO A 140 11.96 16.70 0.14
N CYS A 141 11.05 15.98 -0.53
CA CYS A 141 11.31 15.36 -1.83
C CYS A 141 10.90 16.24 -3.01
N TRP A 142 9.74 16.91 -2.94
CA TRP A 142 9.21 17.72 -4.04
C TRP A 142 9.46 19.21 -3.88
N GLY A 143 9.91 19.69 -2.73
CA GLY A 143 10.04 21.12 -2.42
C GLY A 143 10.85 21.90 -3.45
N GLU A 144 11.91 21.30 -3.98
CA GLU A 144 12.76 21.91 -5.01
C GLU A 144 12.39 21.50 -6.45
N ALA A 145 11.51 20.52 -6.61
CA ALA A 145 11.11 20.03 -7.92
C ALA A 145 10.20 21.05 -8.63
N TRP A 146 10.54 21.37 -9.89
CA TRP A 146 9.66 22.13 -10.76
C TRP A 146 8.58 21.21 -11.34
N THR A 147 7.32 21.56 -11.10
CA THR A 147 6.15 20.84 -11.62
C THR A 147 5.32 21.75 -12.50
N THR A 148 4.32 21.21 -13.19
CA THR A 148 3.32 22.03 -13.90
C THR A 148 2.54 22.98 -12.98
N GLY A 149 2.55 22.75 -11.66
CA GLY A 149 1.96 23.62 -10.64
C GLY A 149 2.94 24.65 -10.07
N GLY A 150 4.16 24.74 -10.60
CA GLY A 150 5.27 25.51 -10.04
C GLY A 150 6.13 24.68 -9.08
N LYS A 151 7.06 25.36 -8.40
CA LYS A 151 7.99 24.74 -7.44
C LYS A 151 7.22 24.10 -6.27
N GLY A 152 7.45 22.82 -5.98
CA GLY A 152 6.78 22.11 -4.89
C GLY A 152 5.40 21.52 -5.18
N GLY A 153 4.81 21.81 -6.35
CA GLY A 153 3.43 21.43 -6.66
C GLY A 153 2.40 22.24 -5.88
N LYS A 154 1.18 21.71 -5.70
CA LYS A 154 0.05 22.43 -5.06
C LYS A 154 -0.55 21.62 -3.91
N SER A 155 -1.04 22.34 -2.89
CA SER A 155 -1.59 21.72 -1.67
C SER A 155 -2.84 20.87 -1.89
N TYR A 156 -3.59 21.15 -2.95
CA TYR A 156 -4.82 20.44 -3.31
C TYR A 156 -4.58 19.27 -4.27
N TRP A 157 -3.33 18.98 -4.64
CA TRP A 157 -3.03 17.88 -5.56
C TRP A 157 -3.22 16.53 -4.88
N SER A 158 -3.90 15.63 -5.59
CA SER A 158 -3.97 14.24 -5.22
C SER A 158 -2.60 13.55 -5.38
N THR A 159 -2.45 12.40 -4.72
CA THR A 159 -1.30 11.49 -4.92
C THR A 159 -1.14 11.13 -6.39
N TYR A 160 -2.24 10.85 -7.10
CA TYR A 160 -2.24 10.61 -8.55
C TYR A 160 -1.68 11.77 -9.37
N ARG A 161 -1.95 13.02 -8.97
CA ARG A 161 -1.38 14.18 -9.68
C ARG A 161 0.14 14.23 -9.53
N TYR A 162 0.66 14.02 -8.33
CA TYR A 162 2.12 13.93 -8.10
C TYR A 162 2.75 12.74 -8.87
N GLN A 163 2.08 11.58 -8.89
CA GLN A 163 2.54 10.42 -9.66
C GLN A 163 2.59 10.71 -11.16
N LEU A 164 1.61 11.42 -11.71
CA LEU A 164 1.58 11.81 -13.13
C LEU A 164 2.70 12.79 -13.48
N GLU A 165 3.04 13.72 -12.58
CA GLU A 165 4.21 14.61 -12.75
C GLU A 165 5.51 13.79 -12.79
N ALA A 166 5.70 12.88 -11.84
CA ALA A 166 6.87 11.99 -11.83
C ALA A 166 6.94 11.14 -13.11
N PHE A 167 5.81 10.56 -13.53
CA PHE A 167 5.74 9.77 -14.75
C PHE A 167 6.15 10.56 -15.99
N THR A 168 5.55 11.75 -16.17
CA THR A 168 5.81 12.58 -17.35
C THR A 168 7.27 13.01 -17.42
N GLU A 169 7.85 13.44 -16.30
CA GLU A 169 9.25 13.87 -16.27
C GLU A 169 10.23 12.70 -16.42
N LYS A 170 9.91 11.53 -15.86
CA LYS A 170 10.71 10.32 -16.04
C LYS A 170 10.75 9.87 -17.50
N VAL A 171 9.61 9.87 -18.19
CA VAL A 171 9.54 9.53 -19.64
C VAL A 171 10.33 10.51 -20.50
N ARG A 172 10.43 11.77 -20.08
CA ARG A 172 11.28 12.79 -20.70
C ARG A 172 12.77 12.65 -20.36
N GLY A 173 13.18 11.62 -19.63
CA GLY A 173 14.56 11.38 -19.22
C GLY A 173 15.04 12.28 -18.10
N LYS A 174 14.15 12.97 -17.38
CA LYS A 174 14.55 13.85 -16.27
C LYS A 174 14.62 13.09 -14.95
N HIS A 175 15.37 13.66 -14.01
CA HIS A 175 15.37 13.21 -12.63
C HIS A 175 14.01 13.49 -11.99
N VAL A 176 13.53 12.57 -11.17
CA VAL A 176 12.26 12.69 -10.44
C VAL A 176 12.49 12.33 -8.98
N PRO A 177 11.74 12.95 -8.05
CA PRO A 177 11.95 12.73 -6.61
C PRO A 177 11.82 11.27 -6.17
N TYR A 178 10.96 10.50 -6.82
CA TYR A 178 10.77 9.09 -6.55
C TYR A 178 10.27 8.34 -7.80
N TRP A 179 10.71 7.09 -7.97
CA TRP A 179 10.33 6.24 -9.08
C TRP A 179 10.19 4.78 -8.62
N ILE A 180 9.10 4.13 -9.02
CA ILE A 180 8.89 2.70 -8.79
C ILE A 180 9.44 1.96 -10.01
N SER A 181 10.43 1.08 -9.80
CA SER A 181 11.03 0.32 -10.89
C SER A 181 10.14 -0.85 -11.34
N GLY A 182 10.49 -1.45 -12.49
CA GLY A 182 9.80 -2.65 -12.96
C GLY A 182 10.00 -3.82 -11.99
N GLU A 183 11.20 -3.97 -11.47
CA GLU A 183 11.56 -4.98 -10.46
C GLU A 183 10.73 -4.82 -9.20
N GLU A 184 10.58 -3.59 -8.69
CA GLU A 184 9.72 -3.30 -7.54
C GLU A 184 8.25 -3.67 -7.79
N SER A 185 7.78 -3.47 -9.01
CA SER A 185 6.41 -3.83 -9.41
C SER A 185 6.23 -5.35 -9.50
N ILE A 186 7.24 -6.08 -9.97
CA ILE A 186 7.23 -7.55 -9.99
C ILE A 186 7.23 -8.09 -8.57
N LEU A 187 8.14 -7.61 -7.71
CA LEU A 187 8.23 -8.04 -6.30
C LEU A 187 6.94 -7.77 -5.53
N GLN A 188 6.24 -6.67 -5.81
CA GLN A 188 4.93 -6.38 -5.26
C GLN A 188 3.93 -7.50 -5.61
N MET A 189 3.87 -7.89 -6.88
CA MET A 189 2.94 -8.93 -7.35
C MET A 189 3.31 -10.32 -6.86
N GLU A 190 4.60 -10.68 -6.87
CA GLU A 190 5.10 -11.95 -6.32
C GLU A 190 4.77 -12.07 -4.82
N THR A 191 4.87 -10.96 -4.08
CA THR A 191 4.50 -10.95 -2.65
C THR A 191 3.00 -11.15 -2.47
N ILE A 192 2.16 -10.56 -3.32
CA ILE A 192 0.70 -10.76 -3.30
C ILE A 192 0.36 -12.23 -3.59
N ASP A 193 0.98 -12.82 -4.62
CA ASP A 193 0.78 -14.23 -4.96
C ASP A 193 1.24 -15.16 -3.82
N ALA A 194 2.35 -14.84 -3.15
CA ALA A 194 2.82 -15.56 -1.98
C ALA A 194 1.83 -15.48 -0.81
N ILE A 195 1.23 -14.31 -0.57
CA ILE A 195 0.19 -14.14 0.46
C ILE A 195 -1.05 -14.97 0.12
N TYR A 196 -1.54 -14.92 -1.13
CA TYR A 196 -2.69 -15.74 -1.54
C TYR A 196 -2.43 -17.22 -1.35
N LYS A 197 -1.27 -17.70 -1.81
CA LYS A 197 -0.87 -19.11 -1.65
C LYS A 197 -0.82 -19.50 -0.17
N ALA A 198 -0.26 -18.67 0.70
CA ALA A 198 -0.21 -18.90 2.14
C ALA A 198 -1.60 -18.91 2.78
N ALA A 199 -2.56 -18.15 2.24
CA ALA A 199 -3.96 -18.13 2.66
C ALA A 199 -4.79 -19.29 2.09
N GLY A 200 -4.20 -20.17 1.27
CA GLY A 200 -4.91 -21.25 0.58
C GLY A 200 -5.76 -20.80 -0.60
N LEU A 201 -5.55 -19.58 -1.10
CA LEU A 201 -6.22 -19.04 -2.28
C LEU A 201 -5.36 -19.25 -3.55
N PRO A 202 -5.99 -19.46 -4.72
CA PRO A 202 -5.27 -19.55 -5.97
C PRO A 202 -4.70 -18.19 -6.39
N ALA A 203 -3.52 -18.18 -7.01
CA ALA A 203 -3.03 -17.00 -7.71
C ALA A 203 -3.94 -16.68 -8.90
N ARG A 204 -4.12 -15.39 -9.20
CA ARG A 204 -4.93 -14.97 -10.35
C ARG A 204 -4.31 -15.48 -11.66
N PRO A 205 -5.10 -16.01 -12.61
CA PRO A 205 -4.56 -16.44 -13.89
C PRO A 205 -3.86 -15.28 -14.61
N SER A 206 -2.64 -15.53 -15.10
CA SER A 206 -2.02 -14.69 -16.11
C SER A 206 -2.61 -15.06 -17.47
N VAL A 207 -2.72 -14.09 -18.38
CA VAL A 207 -3.31 -14.28 -19.72
C VAL A 207 -2.49 -15.25 -20.61
N SER A 208 -1.41 -15.85 -20.10
CA SER A 208 -0.48 -16.69 -20.87
C SER A 208 -0.76 -18.21 -20.80
N LYS A 209 -1.96 -18.65 -20.40
CA LYS A 209 -2.37 -20.06 -20.58
C LYS A 209 -3.73 -20.20 -21.26
N SER A 210 -3.81 -19.69 -22.49
CA SER A 210 -4.56 -20.42 -23.52
C SER A 210 -3.64 -21.51 -24.06
N GLU A 211 -3.54 -22.64 -23.35
CA GLU A 211 -3.08 -23.86 -24.00
C GLU A 211 -4.09 -24.17 -25.10
N LYS A 212 -3.61 -24.08 -26.34
CA LYS A 212 -4.33 -24.57 -27.51
C LYS A 212 -4.68 -26.04 -27.23
N ALA A 213 -5.98 -26.32 -27.12
CA ALA A 213 -6.52 -27.66 -27.29
C ALA A 213 -6.35 -28.12 -28.74
#